data_AF-A0AAW6J021-F1
#
_entry.id   AF-A0AAW6J021-F1
#
_cell.length_a   1.000
_cell.length_b   1.000
_cell.length_c   1.000
_cell.angle_alpha   90.00
_cell.angle_beta   90.00
_cell.angle_gamma   90.00
#
_symmetry.space_group_name_H-M   'P 1'
#
loop_
_entity.id
_entity.type
_entity.pdbx_description
1 polymer ?
#
loop_
_entity_poly.entity_id
_entity_poly.type
_entity_poly.pdbx_seq_one_letter_code
_entity_poly.pdbx_strand_id
1 'polypeptide(L)'
;MLDTTKELNKESVNNFNDRTSTKTLSHSNIPIMLFNPENISSHLKLETNSSKAKDTEEFKFSSRFVEGFTQLMKAELAEQKKVIADKYKAEMDKQHEADKFYQSYIDTLKSKIRQLEELVTSATLKANNERQKRIQSEGIARKAFDELINNAATQNQLINQYEVDNNKLALKLDLINQVHKDLLREINVSTIKLEDSEQQNQMLRSENTTLRGKLTALTFEIENAKTAIKEQKSELVSLSTVHTGLEEEITRLASVESENKSEIAKLSESNAKLLRKKDSLNTAIADARTEINALNEDLDVAKARYLNFKEANIELEKENKILKASSKEPIELKGKDKLPADSIKELKVRLSAALDKVNQTNASRLELLIKVKEQADTIDLLTNKGSLLAS
;
A
#
# COMPACT_ATOMS: atom_id res chain seq x y z
N MET A 1 5.83 -50.19 -23.47
CA MET A 1 5.42 -51.60 -23.69
C MET A 1 5.49 -51.88 -25.17
N LEU A 2 5.82 -53.12 -25.54
CA LEU A 2 6.20 -53.61 -26.88
C LEU A 2 7.62 -53.24 -27.33
N ASP A 3 8.57 -53.98 -26.75
CA ASP A 3 9.84 -54.34 -27.40
C ASP A 3 9.60 -55.15 -28.68
N THR A 4 10.48 -54.98 -29.68
CA THR A 4 11.07 -56.10 -30.44
C THR A 4 12.31 -55.62 -31.20
N THR A 5 13.46 -55.61 -30.56
CA THR A 5 14.75 -55.77 -31.25
C THR A 5 15.13 -57.24 -31.24
N LYS A 6 15.49 -57.80 -32.39
CA LYS A 6 16.11 -59.14 -32.46
C LYS A 6 17.53 -59.02 -33.00
N GLU A 7 18.47 -59.29 -32.09
CA GLU A 7 19.87 -59.50 -32.42
C GLU A 7 20.02 -60.75 -33.30
N LEU A 8 20.98 -60.71 -34.23
CA LEU A 8 21.69 -61.91 -34.68
C LEU A 8 23.17 -61.55 -34.78
N ASN A 9 23.98 -62.18 -33.93
CA ASN A 9 25.39 -61.89 -33.74
C ASN A 9 26.18 -63.21 -33.83
N LYS A 10 27.22 -63.23 -34.65
CA LYS A 10 28.42 -64.11 -34.62
C LYS A 10 28.26 -65.61 -34.31
N GLU A 11 28.56 -66.41 -35.34
CA GLU A 11 29.49 -67.55 -35.36
C GLU A 11 29.72 -67.90 -36.85
N SER A 12 30.81 -68.51 -37.33
CA SER A 12 31.94 -69.18 -36.67
C SER A 12 33.24 -68.93 -37.44
N VAL A 13 34.36 -68.87 -36.72
CA VAL A 13 35.71 -68.99 -37.30
C VAL A 13 35.95 -70.45 -37.70
N ASN A 14 36.61 -70.72 -38.83
CA ASN A 14 37.51 -71.88 -38.92
C ASN A 14 38.58 -71.71 -40.01
N ASN A 15 39.82 -72.01 -39.62
CA ASN A 15 41.01 -71.94 -40.47
C ASN A 15 41.07 -73.14 -41.40
N PHE A 16 41.61 -72.95 -42.61
CA PHE A 16 42.40 -73.98 -43.28
C PHE A 16 43.57 -73.33 -44.03
N ASN A 17 44.76 -73.41 -43.44
CA ASN A 17 45.99 -72.88 -44.02
C ASN A 17 47.19 -73.73 -43.53
N ASP A 18 47.71 -74.59 -44.42
CA ASP A 18 48.89 -75.47 -44.35
C ASP A 18 48.63 -76.62 -45.36
N ARG A 19 49.58 -77.23 -46.09
CA ARG A 19 51.04 -77.04 -46.23
C ARG A 19 51.53 -77.84 -47.45
N THR A 20 52.63 -77.40 -48.07
CA THR A 20 53.72 -78.15 -48.76
C THR A 20 54.27 -77.26 -49.88
N SER A 21 55.27 -76.40 -49.64
CA SER A 21 56.66 -76.68 -49.22
C SER A 21 57.50 -77.41 -50.28
N THR A 22 58.07 -76.61 -51.18
CA THR A 22 59.45 -76.65 -51.69
C THR A 22 60.20 -77.99 -51.78
N LYS A 23 60.70 -78.31 -52.98
CA LYS A 23 62.11 -78.75 -53.13
C LYS A 23 62.70 -78.42 -54.50
N THR A 24 63.81 -77.71 -54.49
CA THR A 24 64.75 -77.50 -55.61
C THR A 24 65.92 -78.48 -55.51
N LEU A 25 66.81 -78.46 -56.52
CA LEU A 25 68.02 -79.29 -56.69
C LEU A 25 67.76 -80.77 -57.03
N SER A 26 68.61 -81.50 -57.77
CA SER A 26 69.69 -81.21 -58.76
C SER A 26 70.31 -82.56 -59.19
N HIS A 27 71.23 -82.58 -60.16
CA HIS A 27 72.08 -83.75 -60.53
C HIS A 27 71.33 -84.95 -61.15
N SER A 28 71.39 -85.14 -62.46
CA SER A 28 72.46 -85.87 -63.19
C SER A 28 72.49 -87.37 -62.90
N ASN A 29 72.05 -88.18 -63.86
CA ASN A 29 72.72 -89.44 -64.20
C ASN A 29 72.36 -89.87 -65.64
N ILE A 30 73.41 -90.12 -66.42
CA ILE A 30 73.37 -90.60 -67.80
C ILE A 30 73.65 -92.10 -67.79
N PRO A 31 72.98 -92.88 -68.65
CA PRO A 31 73.69 -93.85 -69.51
C PRO A 31 73.25 -93.60 -70.96
N ILE A 32 74.10 -93.13 -71.88
CA ILE A 32 75.23 -93.88 -72.48
C ILE A 32 74.91 -95.37 -72.56
N MET A 33 74.25 -95.76 -73.65
CA MET A 33 74.65 -96.97 -74.37
C MET A 33 75.27 -96.55 -75.70
N LEU A 34 76.59 -96.36 -75.64
CA LEU A 34 77.46 -96.56 -76.79
C LEU A 34 77.44 -98.05 -77.12
N PHE A 35 76.95 -98.42 -78.30
CA PHE A 35 77.42 -99.62 -78.99
C PHE A 35 78.17 -99.18 -80.25
N ASN A 36 79.48 -99.16 -80.11
CA ASN A 36 80.45 -99.04 -81.20
C ASN A 36 81.13 -100.43 -81.38
N PRO A 37 82.14 -100.64 -82.24
CA PRO A 37 82.00 -101.59 -83.34
C PRO A 37 82.86 -102.86 -83.15
N GLU A 38 82.99 -103.62 -84.25
CA GLU A 38 84.11 -104.52 -84.61
C GLU A 38 83.88 -106.04 -84.72
N ASN A 39 84.23 -106.52 -85.92
CA ASN A 39 85.07 -107.69 -86.24
C ASN A 39 84.74 -109.11 -85.73
N ILE A 40 84.24 -109.90 -86.70
CA ILE A 40 84.68 -111.26 -87.00
C ILE A 40 84.99 -111.21 -88.51
N SER A 41 86.23 -111.07 -89.01
CA SER A 41 87.38 -112.00 -88.95
C SER A 41 86.97 -113.40 -89.48
N SER A 42 87.49 -114.00 -90.54
CA SER A 42 88.84 -113.97 -91.09
C SER A 42 88.96 -114.78 -92.40
N HIS A 43 89.99 -114.48 -93.21
CA HIS A 43 90.82 -115.40 -94.04
C HIS A 43 90.21 -116.41 -95.05
N LEU A 44 90.64 -116.24 -96.32
CA LEU A 44 91.23 -117.22 -97.29
C LEU A 44 90.98 -116.63 -98.71
N LYS A 45 91.92 -116.14 -99.52
CA LYS A 45 93.34 -116.43 -99.81
C LYS A 45 93.56 -117.77 -100.55
N LEU A 46 94.22 -117.68 -101.72
CA LEU A 46 94.76 -118.77 -102.57
C LEU A 46 93.66 -119.57 -103.34
N GLU A 47 93.89 -120.16 -104.52
CA GLU A 47 95.11 -120.23 -105.33
C GLU A 47 94.80 -120.46 -106.83
N THR A 48 95.68 -120.00 -107.71
CA THR A 48 95.90 -120.62 -109.03
C THR A 48 96.63 -121.94 -108.85
N ASN A 49 96.24 -123.04 -109.52
CA ASN A 49 97.19 -123.93 -110.23
C ASN A 49 96.55 -125.13 -110.96
N SER A 50 97.37 -125.73 -111.83
CA SER A 50 97.07 -126.76 -112.83
C SER A 50 97.35 -128.20 -112.40
N SER A 51 96.62 -129.16 -112.99
CA SER A 51 97.16 -130.44 -113.51
C SER A 51 96.08 -131.09 -114.43
N LYS A 52 96.38 -131.63 -115.63
CA LYS A 52 97.18 -132.84 -115.96
C LYS A 52 96.67 -134.09 -115.20
N ALA A 53 96.39 -135.24 -115.83
CA ALA A 53 96.58 -135.64 -117.24
C ALA A 53 95.84 -136.96 -117.61
N LYS A 54 95.82 -137.29 -118.92
CA LYS A 54 95.76 -138.66 -119.52
C LYS A 54 94.47 -139.49 -119.34
N ASP A 55 94.13 -140.47 -120.19
CA ASP A 55 94.46 -140.94 -121.57
C ASP A 55 93.28 -141.91 -121.93
N THR A 56 92.78 -142.18 -123.15
CA THR A 56 93.08 -141.83 -124.56
C THR A 56 91.86 -142.18 -125.44
N GLU A 57 91.70 -141.52 -126.62
CA GLU A 57 90.89 -141.96 -127.80
C GLU A 57 89.33 -141.98 -127.63
N GLU A 58 88.47 -141.64 -128.60
CA GLU A 58 88.56 -141.63 -130.08
C GLU A 58 87.53 -140.62 -130.70
N PHE A 59 87.32 -140.63 -132.03
CA PHE A 59 86.29 -139.89 -132.81
C PHE A 59 86.36 -138.34 -132.96
N LYS A 60 87.04 -137.90 -134.03
CA LYS A 60 87.01 -136.53 -134.56
C LYS A 60 85.69 -136.23 -135.32
N PHE A 61 84.72 -135.53 -134.73
CA PHE A 61 83.66 -134.85 -135.53
C PHE A 61 82.87 -133.69 -134.84
N SER A 62 83.46 -132.86 -133.95
CA SER A 62 82.68 -131.76 -133.32
C SER A 62 83.46 -130.53 -132.80
N SER A 63 84.29 -129.87 -133.63
CA SER A 63 85.08 -128.68 -133.19
C SER A 63 84.55 -127.31 -133.63
N ARG A 64 83.47 -127.21 -134.42
CA ARG A 64 82.92 -125.91 -134.89
C ARG A 64 81.68 -125.43 -134.14
N PHE A 65 81.00 -126.30 -133.39
CA PHE A 65 79.76 -125.95 -132.67
C PHE A 65 80.03 -125.25 -131.33
N VAL A 66 81.00 -125.74 -130.56
CA VAL A 66 81.29 -125.28 -129.19
C VAL A 66 81.86 -123.84 -129.15
N GLU A 67 82.64 -123.45 -130.15
CA GLU A 67 83.28 -122.14 -130.19
C GLU A 67 82.29 -121.01 -130.51
N GLY A 68 81.30 -121.26 -131.38
CA GLY A 68 80.20 -120.32 -131.64
C GLY A 68 79.34 -120.08 -130.40
N PHE A 69 79.03 -121.14 -129.64
CA PHE A 69 78.26 -121.04 -128.40
C PHE A 69 78.98 -120.19 -127.33
N THR A 70 80.31 -120.28 -127.27
CA THR A 70 81.14 -119.54 -126.31
C THR A 70 81.16 -118.03 -126.58
N GLN A 71 81.11 -117.61 -127.86
CA GLN A 71 81.02 -116.19 -128.21
C GLN A 71 79.62 -115.61 -127.95
N LEU A 72 78.56 -116.38 -128.24
CA LEU A 72 77.17 -115.99 -127.95
C LEU A 72 76.98 -115.70 -126.44
N MET A 73 77.42 -116.62 -125.58
CA MET A 73 77.34 -116.44 -124.12
C MET A 73 78.10 -115.20 -123.60
N LYS A 74 79.20 -114.79 -124.25
CA LYS A 74 79.93 -113.57 -123.86
C LYS A 74 79.20 -112.29 -124.30
N ALA A 75 78.60 -112.29 -125.49
CA ALA A 75 77.80 -111.16 -125.96
C ALA A 75 76.57 -110.97 -125.06
N GLU A 76 75.85 -112.05 -124.77
CA GLU A 76 74.64 -112.01 -123.94
C GLU A 76 74.94 -111.62 -122.48
N LEU A 77 76.08 -112.06 -121.91
CA LEU A 77 76.54 -111.60 -120.59
C LEU A 77 76.89 -110.11 -120.58
N ALA A 78 77.45 -109.57 -121.67
CA ALA A 78 77.77 -108.15 -121.78
C ALA A 78 76.49 -107.30 -121.91
N GLU A 79 75.51 -107.78 -122.67
CA GLU A 79 74.21 -107.13 -122.82
C GLU A 79 73.40 -107.18 -121.52
N GLN A 80 73.37 -108.31 -120.81
CA GLN A 80 72.78 -108.41 -119.46
C GLN A 80 73.47 -107.45 -118.47
N LYS A 81 74.81 -107.33 -118.49
CA LYS A 81 75.52 -106.34 -117.65
C LYS A 81 75.12 -104.90 -117.98
N LYS A 82 74.94 -104.57 -119.26
CA LYS A 82 74.48 -103.24 -119.68
C LYS A 82 73.04 -102.98 -119.20
N VAL A 83 72.13 -103.93 -119.42
CA VAL A 83 70.74 -103.85 -118.95
C VAL A 83 70.67 -103.70 -117.41
N ILE A 84 71.51 -104.42 -116.66
CA ILE A 84 71.59 -104.28 -115.21
C ILE A 84 72.14 -102.91 -114.80
N ALA A 85 73.18 -102.40 -115.47
CA ALA A 85 73.75 -101.08 -115.18
C ALA A 85 72.78 -99.93 -115.49
N ASP A 86 72.12 -99.97 -116.66
CA ASP A 86 71.12 -98.98 -117.06
C ASP A 86 69.90 -99.03 -116.14
N LYS A 87 69.46 -100.24 -115.71
CA LYS A 87 68.37 -100.42 -114.74
C LYS A 87 68.74 -99.94 -113.34
N TYR A 88 69.97 -100.19 -112.88
CA TYR A 88 70.48 -99.69 -111.60
C TYR A 88 70.58 -98.16 -111.60
N LYS A 89 71.04 -97.57 -112.71
CA LYS A 89 71.10 -96.12 -112.85
C LYS A 89 69.71 -95.48 -112.88
N ALA A 90 68.76 -96.07 -113.63
CA ALA A 90 67.37 -95.62 -113.62
C ALA A 90 66.71 -95.72 -112.23
N GLU A 91 67.06 -96.73 -111.43
CA GLU A 91 66.56 -96.86 -110.05
C GLU A 91 67.21 -95.84 -109.09
N MET A 92 68.51 -95.57 -109.23
CA MET A 92 69.19 -94.50 -108.49
C MET A 92 68.66 -93.11 -108.87
N ASP A 93 68.36 -92.85 -110.14
CA ASP A 93 67.78 -91.59 -110.60
C ASP A 93 66.35 -91.42 -110.06
N LYS A 94 65.52 -92.48 -110.05
CA LYS A 94 64.22 -92.47 -109.34
C LYS A 94 64.37 -92.21 -107.85
N GLN A 95 65.35 -92.84 -107.19
CA GLN A 95 65.57 -92.66 -105.76
C GLN A 95 66.01 -91.23 -105.44
N HIS A 96 66.83 -90.62 -106.31
CA HIS A 96 67.23 -89.22 -106.17
C HIS A 96 66.06 -88.25 -106.44
N GLU A 97 65.16 -88.59 -107.37
CA GLU A 97 63.93 -87.82 -107.61
C GLU A 97 62.93 -87.97 -106.45
N ALA A 98 62.85 -89.15 -105.84
CA ALA A 98 62.09 -89.41 -104.62
C ALA A 98 62.68 -88.64 -103.41
N ASP A 99 64.00 -88.62 -103.24
CA ASP A 99 64.67 -87.82 -102.21
C ASP A 99 64.40 -86.32 -102.38
N LYS A 100 64.42 -85.80 -103.61
CA LYS A 100 63.99 -84.40 -103.89
C LYS A 100 62.52 -84.17 -103.52
N PHE A 101 61.63 -85.11 -103.82
CA PHE A 101 60.22 -85.03 -103.45
C PHE A 101 60.04 -85.04 -101.92
N TYR A 102 60.70 -85.96 -101.21
CA TYR A 102 60.69 -86.01 -99.75
C TYR A 102 61.32 -84.77 -99.12
N GLN A 103 62.42 -84.24 -99.67
CA GLN A 103 63.04 -83.02 -99.19
C GLN A 103 62.11 -81.80 -99.41
N SER A 104 61.48 -81.68 -100.58
CA SER A 104 60.47 -80.65 -100.86
C SER A 104 59.25 -80.76 -99.92
N TYR A 105 58.81 -81.98 -99.62
CA TYR A 105 57.73 -82.25 -98.67
C TYR A 105 58.15 -81.89 -97.23
N ILE A 106 59.37 -82.24 -96.80
CA ILE A 106 59.96 -81.88 -95.52
C ILE A 106 60.08 -80.37 -95.38
N ASP A 107 60.54 -79.65 -96.40
CA ASP A 107 60.68 -78.20 -96.34
C ASP A 107 59.31 -77.49 -96.39
N THR A 108 58.32 -78.08 -97.08
CA THR A 108 56.91 -77.67 -96.98
C THR A 108 56.35 -77.87 -95.57
N LEU A 109 56.65 -79.00 -94.91
CA LEU A 109 56.26 -79.26 -93.53
C LEU A 109 56.95 -78.30 -92.55
N LYS A 110 58.25 -78.06 -92.69
CA LYS A 110 58.99 -77.05 -91.90
C LYS A 110 58.41 -75.66 -92.06
N SER A 111 58.02 -75.28 -93.28
CA SER A 111 57.36 -73.99 -93.55
C SER A 111 56.01 -73.90 -92.83
N LYS A 112 55.18 -74.94 -92.89
CA LYS A 112 53.91 -75.02 -92.15
C LYS A 112 54.12 -75.02 -90.63
N ILE A 113 55.15 -75.69 -90.11
CA ILE A 113 55.50 -75.69 -88.68
C ILE A 113 55.85 -74.26 -88.24
N ARG A 114 56.73 -73.54 -88.97
CA ARG A 114 57.04 -72.14 -88.66
C ARG A 114 55.81 -71.24 -88.68
N GLN A 115 54.95 -71.37 -89.69
CA GLN A 115 53.69 -70.61 -89.77
C GLN A 115 52.76 -70.90 -88.58
N LEU A 116 52.71 -72.15 -88.10
CA LEU A 116 51.96 -72.53 -86.90
C LEU A 116 52.61 -72.00 -85.61
N GLU A 117 53.94 -72.02 -85.51
CA GLU A 117 54.69 -71.45 -84.37
C GLU A 117 54.51 -69.93 -84.28
N GLU A 118 54.59 -69.22 -85.40
CA GLU A 118 54.30 -67.78 -85.51
C GLU A 118 52.84 -67.47 -85.15
N LEU A 119 51.89 -68.28 -85.65
CA LEU A 119 50.46 -68.12 -85.34
C LEU A 119 50.17 -68.36 -83.85
N VAL A 120 50.74 -69.41 -83.25
CA VAL A 120 50.62 -69.72 -81.82
C VAL A 120 51.27 -68.63 -80.97
N THR A 121 52.45 -68.14 -81.36
CA THR A 121 53.15 -67.05 -80.64
C THR A 121 52.33 -65.75 -80.70
N SER A 122 51.84 -65.38 -81.88
CA SER A 122 50.99 -64.20 -82.09
C SER A 122 49.66 -64.30 -81.34
N ALA A 123 49.00 -65.46 -81.39
CA ALA A 123 47.77 -65.72 -80.64
C ALA A 123 47.99 -65.67 -79.12
N THR A 124 49.09 -66.24 -78.63
CA THR A 124 49.45 -66.23 -77.21
C THR A 124 49.78 -64.81 -76.72
N LEU A 125 50.54 -64.03 -77.51
CA LEU A 125 50.82 -62.63 -77.21
C LEU A 125 49.55 -61.79 -77.19
N LYS A 126 48.66 -61.97 -78.17
CA LYS A 126 47.35 -61.30 -78.23
C LYS A 126 46.47 -61.66 -77.04
N ALA A 127 46.40 -62.95 -76.67
CA ALA A 127 45.65 -63.42 -75.52
C ALA A 127 46.21 -62.88 -74.19
N ASN A 128 47.53 -62.82 -74.04
CA ASN A 128 48.17 -62.23 -72.86
C ASN A 128 47.95 -60.72 -72.76
N ASN A 129 48.06 -59.98 -73.87
CA ASN A 129 47.76 -58.54 -73.91
C ASN A 129 46.30 -58.26 -73.56
N GLU A 130 45.37 -59.07 -74.08
CA GLU A 130 43.94 -58.98 -73.76
C GLU A 130 43.64 -59.35 -72.30
N ARG A 131 44.32 -60.37 -71.75
CA ARG A 131 44.25 -60.71 -70.32
C ARG A 131 44.75 -59.57 -69.43
N GLN A 132 45.85 -58.91 -69.80
CA GLN A 132 46.38 -57.76 -69.05
C GLN A 132 45.41 -56.56 -69.08
N LYS A 133 44.81 -56.25 -70.25
CA LYS A 133 43.75 -55.24 -70.34
C LYS A 133 42.56 -55.55 -69.43
N ARG A 134 42.11 -56.82 -69.40
CA ARG A 134 41.01 -57.25 -68.52
C ARG A 134 41.37 -57.11 -67.04
N ILE A 135 42.57 -57.51 -66.63
CA ILE A 135 43.05 -57.33 -65.24
C ILE A 135 43.09 -55.84 -64.86
N GLN A 136 43.54 -54.98 -65.78
CA GLN A 136 43.55 -53.52 -65.55
C GLN A 136 42.14 -52.95 -65.46
N SER A 137 41.22 -53.32 -66.36
CA SER A 137 39.83 -52.84 -66.32
C SER A 137 39.07 -53.38 -65.11
N GLU A 138 39.33 -54.62 -64.68
CA GLU A 138 38.80 -55.18 -63.43
C GLU A 138 39.35 -54.44 -62.21
N GLY A 139 40.64 -54.10 -62.18
CA GLY A 139 41.23 -53.27 -61.13
C GLY A 139 40.64 -51.87 -61.04
N ILE A 140 40.32 -51.24 -62.18
CA ILE A 140 39.62 -49.95 -62.24
C ILE A 140 38.16 -50.11 -61.76
N ALA A 141 37.45 -51.15 -62.22
CA ALA A 141 36.07 -51.42 -61.82
C ALA A 141 35.93 -51.70 -60.31
N ARG A 142 36.87 -52.46 -59.73
CA ARG A 142 36.94 -52.70 -58.28
C ARG A 142 37.11 -51.40 -57.51
N LYS A 143 38.06 -50.53 -57.90
CA LYS A 143 38.24 -49.21 -57.27
C LYS A 143 36.98 -48.34 -57.34
N ALA A 144 36.34 -48.27 -58.51
CA ALA A 144 35.10 -47.51 -58.67
C ALA A 144 33.94 -48.08 -57.82
N PHE A 145 33.91 -49.39 -57.61
CA PHE A 145 32.93 -50.05 -56.74
C PHE A 145 33.22 -49.80 -55.26
N ASP A 146 34.49 -49.85 -54.84
CA ASP A 146 34.92 -49.50 -53.47
C ASP A 146 34.62 -48.01 -53.16
N GLU A 147 34.87 -47.10 -54.12
CA GLU A 147 34.48 -45.68 -54.03
C GLU A 147 32.95 -45.52 -53.91
N LEU A 148 32.16 -46.28 -54.67
CA LEU A 148 30.70 -46.26 -54.58
C LEU A 148 30.20 -46.76 -53.21
N ILE A 149 30.78 -47.83 -52.67
CA ILE A 149 30.47 -48.32 -51.32
C ILE A 149 30.79 -47.26 -50.26
N ASN A 150 31.97 -46.65 -50.32
CA ASN A 150 32.39 -45.62 -49.37
C ASN A 150 31.50 -44.36 -49.46
N ASN A 151 31.12 -43.95 -50.68
CA ASN A 151 30.18 -42.85 -50.89
C ASN A 151 28.78 -43.17 -50.34
N ALA A 152 28.26 -44.38 -50.57
CA ALA A 152 26.98 -44.83 -50.02
C ALA A 152 27.00 -44.90 -48.47
N ALA A 153 28.09 -45.38 -47.88
CA ALA A 153 28.27 -45.39 -46.43
C ALA A 153 28.28 -43.96 -45.85
N THR A 154 28.97 -43.03 -46.51
CA THR A 154 29.03 -41.60 -46.12
C THR A 154 27.66 -40.93 -46.26
N GLN A 155 26.90 -41.22 -47.33
CA GLN A 155 25.53 -40.73 -47.51
C GLN A 155 24.59 -41.24 -46.42
N ASN A 156 24.67 -42.52 -46.06
CA ASN A 156 23.86 -43.09 -44.98
C ASN A 156 24.19 -42.45 -43.62
N GLN A 157 25.48 -42.18 -43.33
CA GLN A 157 25.87 -41.44 -42.12
C GLN A 157 25.28 -40.03 -42.09
N LEU A 158 25.30 -39.32 -43.24
CA LEU A 158 24.74 -37.98 -43.35
C LEU A 158 23.20 -37.98 -43.20
N ILE A 159 22.50 -38.95 -43.77
CA ILE A 159 21.05 -39.13 -43.60
C ILE A 159 20.70 -39.36 -42.13
N ASN A 160 21.40 -40.29 -41.46
CA ASN A 160 21.20 -40.55 -40.02
C ASN A 160 21.45 -39.29 -39.17
N GLN A 161 22.46 -38.48 -39.52
CA GLN A 161 22.71 -37.21 -38.84
C GLN A 161 21.57 -36.20 -39.05
N TYR A 162 21.04 -36.07 -40.26
CA TYR A 162 19.88 -35.23 -40.53
C TYR A 162 18.63 -35.68 -39.78
N GLU A 163 18.38 -36.99 -39.64
CA GLU A 163 17.27 -37.50 -38.83
C GLU A 163 17.44 -37.13 -37.35
N VAL A 164 18.64 -37.30 -36.79
CA VAL A 164 18.96 -36.91 -35.40
C VAL A 164 18.76 -35.40 -35.19
N ASP A 165 19.25 -34.56 -36.11
CA ASP A 165 19.13 -33.11 -35.98
C ASP A 165 17.68 -32.61 -36.20
N ASN A 166 16.91 -33.25 -37.09
CA ASN A 166 15.48 -32.98 -37.24
C ASN A 166 14.68 -33.36 -35.99
N ASN A 167 14.95 -34.52 -35.39
CA ASN A 167 14.33 -34.94 -34.12
C ASN A 167 14.68 -33.95 -32.99
N LYS A 168 15.93 -33.48 -32.93
CA LYS A 168 16.38 -32.45 -31.98
C LYS A 168 15.73 -31.09 -32.22
N LEU A 169 15.44 -30.75 -33.48
CA LEU A 169 14.70 -29.53 -33.85
C LEU A 169 13.22 -29.62 -33.44
N ALA A 170 12.58 -30.76 -33.65
CA ALA A 170 11.20 -31.01 -33.22
C ALA A 170 11.05 -30.85 -31.69
N LEU A 171 11.94 -31.47 -30.90
CA LEU A 171 11.95 -31.32 -29.44
C LEU A 171 12.15 -29.87 -28.98
N LYS A 172 12.98 -29.09 -29.69
CA LYS A 172 13.13 -27.64 -29.43
C LYS A 172 11.86 -26.86 -29.77
N LEU A 173 11.18 -27.20 -30.86
CA LEU A 173 9.93 -26.57 -31.27
C LEU A 173 8.83 -26.82 -30.21
N ASP A 174 8.71 -28.05 -29.72
CA ASP A 174 7.75 -28.41 -28.67
C ASP A 174 8.03 -27.67 -27.36
N LEU A 175 9.31 -27.57 -26.96
CA LEU A 175 9.70 -26.78 -25.79
C LEU A 175 9.37 -25.29 -25.95
N ILE A 176 9.63 -24.71 -27.12
CA ILE A 176 9.26 -23.30 -27.43
C ILE A 176 7.74 -23.12 -27.35
N ASN A 177 6.97 -24.06 -27.91
CA ASN A 177 5.50 -24.04 -27.86
C ASN A 177 4.96 -24.17 -26.43
N GLN A 178 5.63 -24.95 -25.57
CA GLN A 178 5.27 -25.06 -24.16
C GLN A 178 5.58 -23.76 -23.41
N VAL A 179 6.81 -23.24 -23.52
CA VAL A 179 7.22 -21.96 -22.90
C VAL A 179 6.32 -20.80 -23.35
N HIS A 180 5.92 -20.76 -24.63
CA HIS A 180 4.99 -19.75 -25.13
C HIS A 180 3.61 -19.83 -24.46
N LYS A 181 3.06 -21.04 -24.28
CA LYS A 181 1.79 -21.25 -23.55
C LYS A 181 1.88 -20.85 -22.08
N ASP A 182 2.98 -21.19 -21.43
CA ASP A 182 3.22 -20.85 -20.01
C ASP A 182 3.36 -19.33 -19.83
N LEU A 183 4.09 -18.65 -20.72
CA LEU A 183 4.19 -17.18 -20.74
C LEU A 183 2.83 -16.51 -20.99
N LEU A 184 2.02 -17.00 -21.95
CA LEU A 184 0.66 -16.47 -22.16
C LEU A 184 -0.22 -16.65 -20.92
N ARG A 185 -0.09 -17.77 -20.20
CA ARG A 185 -0.80 -18.01 -18.94
C ARG A 185 -0.33 -17.06 -17.83
N GLU A 186 0.96 -16.83 -17.70
CA GLU A 186 1.53 -15.90 -16.72
C GLU A 186 1.12 -14.45 -17.00
N ILE A 187 1.14 -14.04 -18.27
CA ILE A 187 0.63 -12.73 -18.72
C ILE A 187 -0.85 -12.59 -18.32
N ASN A 188 -1.71 -13.55 -18.65
CA ASN A 188 -3.14 -13.49 -18.31
C ASN A 188 -3.38 -13.40 -16.79
N VAL A 189 -2.66 -14.19 -15.99
CA VAL A 189 -2.74 -14.11 -14.51
C VAL A 189 -2.27 -12.75 -13.99
N SER A 190 -1.26 -12.16 -14.62
CA SER A 190 -0.73 -10.84 -14.24
C SER A 190 -1.69 -9.71 -14.63
N THR A 191 -2.35 -9.80 -15.79
CA THR A 191 -3.39 -8.87 -16.23
C THR A 191 -4.57 -8.87 -15.26
N ILE A 192 -5.09 -10.04 -14.88
CA ILE A 192 -6.20 -10.15 -13.91
C ILE A 192 -5.83 -9.49 -12.57
N LYS A 193 -4.63 -9.78 -12.05
CA LYS A 193 -4.14 -9.15 -10.81
C LYS A 193 -3.97 -7.63 -10.92
N LEU A 194 -3.61 -7.13 -12.10
CA LEU A 194 -3.52 -5.70 -12.36
C LEU A 194 -4.91 -5.06 -12.37
N GLU A 195 -5.88 -5.68 -13.05
CA GLU A 195 -7.29 -5.24 -13.07
C GLU A 195 -7.91 -5.21 -11.66
N ASP A 196 -7.72 -6.25 -10.85
CA ASP A 196 -8.17 -6.31 -9.45
C ASP A 196 -7.55 -5.15 -8.61
N SER A 197 -6.24 -4.92 -8.78
CA SER A 197 -5.52 -3.83 -8.12
C SER A 197 -5.99 -2.45 -8.58
N GLU A 198 -6.30 -2.27 -9.86
CA GLU A 198 -6.85 -1.02 -10.39
C GLU A 198 -8.26 -0.75 -9.86
N GLN A 199 -9.13 -1.76 -9.80
CA GLN A 199 -10.45 -1.67 -9.17
C GLN A 199 -10.33 -1.29 -7.69
N GLN A 200 -9.45 -1.94 -6.92
CA GLN A 200 -9.20 -1.60 -5.52
C GLN A 200 -8.73 -0.14 -5.37
N ASN A 201 -7.83 0.32 -6.23
CA ASN A 201 -7.39 1.71 -6.25
C ASN A 201 -8.51 2.71 -6.59
N GLN A 202 -9.44 2.35 -7.48
CA GLN A 202 -10.61 3.17 -7.78
C GLN A 202 -11.56 3.28 -6.57
N MET A 203 -11.81 2.19 -5.85
CA MET A 203 -12.59 2.21 -4.60
C MET A 203 -11.93 3.07 -3.51
N LEU A 204 -10.62 2.92 -3.29
CA LEU A 204 -9.90 3.74 -2.30
C LEU A 204 -9.90 5.23 -2.67
N ARG A 205 -9.91 5.58 -3.96
CA ARG A 205 -10.04 6.97 -4.44
C ARG A 205 -11.44 7.53 -4.23
N SER A 206 -12.50 6.75 -4.45
CA SER A 206 -13.87 7.21 -4.20
C SER A 206 -14.13 7.38 -2.70
N GLU A 207 -13.68 6.42 -1.86
CA GLU A 207 -13.75 6.53 -0.40
C GLU A 207 -13.01 7.78 0.12
N ASN A 208 -11.77 8.01 -0.31
CA ASN A 208 -11.02 9.21 0.05
C ASN A 208 -11.74 10.51 -0.37
N THR A 209 -12.43 10.49 -1.51
CA THR A 209 -13.23 11.64 -1.97
C THR A 209 -14.43 11.87 -1.06
N THR A 210 -15.15 10.82 -0.66
CA THR A 210 -16.24 10.89 0.31
C THR A 210 -15.76 11.36 1.70
N LEU A 211 -14.63 10.85 2.19
CA LEU A 211 -14.06 11.24 3.48
C LEU A 211 -13.63 12.71 3.49
N ARG A 212 -13.01 13.21 2.40
CA ARG A 212 -12.71 14.64 2.23
C ARG A 212 -13.99 15.49 2.24
N GLY A 213 -15.06 15.05 1.58
CA GLY A 213 -16.36 15.73 1.63
C GLY A 213 -16.91 15.84 3.05
N LYS A 214 -16.88 14.75 3.82
CA LYS A 214 -17.29 14.73 5.24
C LYS A 214 -16.42 15.65 6.10
N LEU A 215 -15.10 15.66 5.89
CA LEU A 215 -14.17 16.52 6.62
C LEU A 215 -14.47 18.01 6.38
N THR A 216 -14.74 18.40 5.13
CA THR A 216 -15.12 19.79 4.79
C THR A 216 -16.44 20.19 5.46
N ALA A 217 -17.44 19.31 5.47
CA ALA A 217 -18.72 19.57 6.13
C ALA A 217 -18.56 19.75 7.65
N LEU A 218 -17.85 18.84 8.33
CA LEU A 218 -17.57 18.95 9.77
C LEU A 218 -16.74 20.19 10.11
N THR A 219 -15.80 20.59 9.24
CA THR A 219 -15.03 21.83 9.42
C THR A 219 -15.95 23.06 9.39
N PHE A 220 -16.90 23.10 8.45
CA PHE A 220 -17.89 24.17 8.35
C PHE A 220 -18.84 24.20 9.57
N GLU A 221 -19.31 23.04 10.04
CA GLU A 221 -20.12 22.92 11.26
C GLU A 221 -19.37 23.45 12.50
N ILE A 222 -18.06 23.15 12.62
CA ILE A 222 -17.21 23.63 13.72
C ILE A 222 -17.05 25.16 13.69
N GLU A 223 -16.83 25.78 12.52
CA GLU A 223 -16.70 27.24 12.43
C GLU A 223 -18.04 27.96 12.70
N ASN A 224 -19.17 27.38 12.28
CA ASN A 224 -20.49 27.89 12.64
C ASN A 224 -20.74 27.79 14.16
N ALA A 225 -20.42 26.65 14.78
CA ALA A 225 -20.55 26.46 16.22
C ALA A 225 -19.67 27.43 17.03
N LYS A 226 -18.41 27.67 16.59
CA LYS A 226 -17.52 28.70 17.18
C LYS A 226 -18.13 30.09 17.10
N THR A 227 -18.77 30.42 15.98
CA THR A 227 -19.42 31.72 15.75
C THR A 227 -20.60 31.90 16.70
N ALA A 228 -21.50 30.91 16.78
CA ALA A 228 -22.63 30.93 17.72
C ALA A 228 -22.19 31.01 19.19
N ILE A 229 -21.13 30.29 19.60
CA ILE A 229 -20.56 30.39 20.95
C ILE A 229 -20.02 31.80 21.23
N LYS A 230 -19.42 32.47 20.25
CA LYS A 230 -18.92 33.85 20.38
C LYS A 230 -20.07 34.85 20.56
N GLU A 231 -21.16 34.67 19.83
CA GLU A 231 -22.39 35.48 19.94
C GLU A 231 -23.03 35.30 21.33
N GLN A 232 -23.30 34.05 21.75
CA GLN A 232 -23.83 33.73 23.08
C GLN A 232 -22.95 34.28 24.21
N LYS A 233 -21.62 34.22 24.07
CA LYS A 233 -20.70 34.82 25.05
C LYS A 233 -20.84 36.35 25.12
N SER A 234 -21.10 37.02 23.99
CA SER A 234 -21.34 38.46 23.95
C SER A 234 -22.69 38.83 24.60
N GLU A 235 -23.73 38.03 24.35
CA GLU A 235 -25.05 38.19 25.00
C GLU A 235 -24.95 38.01 26.52
N LEU A 236 -24.20 37.00 26.99
CA LEU A 236 -24.00 36.74 28.41
C LEU A 236 -23.28 37.90 29.12
N VAL A 237 -22.27 38.52 28.48
CA VAL A 237 -21.60 39.73 29.02
C VAL A 237 -22.57 40.91 29.09
N SER A 238 -23.43 41.09 28.09
CA SER A 238 -24.48 42.12 28.11
C SER A 238 -25.47 41.90 29.26
N LEU A 239 -26.00 40.68 29.40
CA LEU A 239 -26.91 40.30 30.49
C LEU A 239 -26.26 40.46 31.88
N SER A 240 -24.98 40.11 32.03
CA SER A 240 -24.24 40.32 33.28
C SER A 240 -24.09 41.81 33.64
N THR A 241 -23.94 42.68 32.64
CA THR A 241 -23.87 44.13 32.83
C THR A 241 -25.23 44.67 33.28
N VAL A 242 -26.32 44.23 32.64
CA VAL A 242 -27.69 44.59 33.04
C VAL A 242 -28.02 44.11 34.45
N HIS A 243 -27.63 42.88 34.81
CA HIS A 243 -27.82 42.33 36.16
C HIS A 243 -27.15 43.21 37.22
N THR A 244 -25.89 43.57 37.01
CA THR A 244 -25.12 44.41 37.94
C THR A 244 -25.80 45.77 38.14
N GLY A 245 -26.25 46.42 37.07
CA GLY A 245 -26.98 47.69 37.16
C GLY A 245 -28.34 47.59 37.88
N LEU A 246 -29.02 46.44 37.80
CA LEU A 246 -30.24 46.18 38.56
C LEU A 246 -29.95 45.96 40.06
N GLU A 247 -28.86 45.28 40.41
CA GLU A 247 -28.43 45.11 41.81
C GLU A 247 -28.03 46.45 42.46
N GLU A 248 -27.34 47.32 41.70
CA GLU A 248 -27.03 48.68 42.12
C GLU A 248 -28.30 49.52 42.35
N GLU A 249 -29.27 49.46 41.43
CA GLU A 249 -30.55 50.18 41.57
C GLU A 249 -31.40 49.65 42.73
N ILE A 250 -31.45 48.33 42.95
CA ILE A 250 -32.10 47.73 44.14
C ILE A 250 -31.46 48.26 45.43
N THR A 251 -30.13 48.32 45.46
CA THR A 251 -29.38 48.84 46.62
C THR A 251 -29.68 50.33 46.85
N ARG A 252 -29.75 51.13 45.78
CA ARG A 252 -30.12 52.55 45.83
C ARG A 252 -31.54 52.75 46.37
N LEU A 253 -32.51 51.98 45.85
CA LEU A 253 -33.91 52.04 46.28
C LEU A 253 -34.08 51.62 47.75
N ALA A 254 -33.33 50.63 48.23
CA ALA A 254 -33.32 50.24 49.64
C ALA A 254 -32.79 51.35 50.56
N SER A 255 -31.76 52.11 50.14
CA SER A 255 -31.30 53.31 50.89
C SER A 255 -32.39 54.37 50.97
N VAL A 256 -33.02 54.69 49.84
CA VAL A 256 -34.12 55.67 49.76
C VAL A 256 -35.32 55.23 50.62
N GLU A 257 -35.67 53.95 50.66
CA GLU A 257 -36.72 53.43 51.55
C GLU A 257 -36.37 53.62 53.03
N SER A 258 -35.10 53.39 53.41
CA SER A 258 -34.61 53.60 54.78
C SER A 258 -34.61 55.08 55.18
N GLU A 259 -34.18 55.97 54.29
CA GLU A 259 -34.23 57.43 54.48
C GLU A 259 -35.68 57.92 54.66
N ASN A 260 -36.59 57.50 53.79
CA ASN A 260 -38.01 57.83 53.89
C ASN A 260 -38.64 57.30 55.20
N LYS A 261 -38.32 56.07 55.63
CA LYS A 261 -38.76 55.54 56.94
C LYS A 261 -38.25 56.40 58.11
N SER A 262 -37.00 56.86 58.05
CA SER A 262 -36.41 57.76 59.06
C SER A 262 -37.10 59.12 59.09
N GLU A 263 -37.42 59.70 57.93
CA GLU A 263 -38.16 60.97 57.84
C GLU A 263 -39.60 60.83 58.36
N ILE A 264 -40.33 59.77 57.97
CA ILE A 264 -41.67 59.47 58.49
C ILE A 264 -41.65 59.34 60.02
N ALA A 265 -40.63 58.70 60.60
CA ALA A 265 -40.47 58.59 62.05
C ALA A 265 -40.29 59.96 62.72
N LYS A 266 -39.42 60.83 62.17
CA LYS A 266 -39.21 62.21 62.67
C LYS A 266 -40.48 63.06 62.58
N LEU A 267 -41.21 62.98 61.45
CA LEU A 267 -42.47 63.68 61.26
C LEU A 267 -43.54 63.18 62.23
N SER A 268 -43.60 61.87 62.47
CA SER A 268 -44.51 61.26 63.46
C SER A 268 -44.21 61.71 64.89
N GLU A 269 -42.94 61.77 65.28
CA GLU A 269 -42.51 62.28 66.59
C GLU A 269 -42.82 63.79 66.75
N SER A 270 -42.59 64.58 65.70
CA SER A 270 -42.94 66.00 65.65
C SER A 270 -44.45 66.21 65.82
N ASN A 271 -45.27 65.44 65.10
CA ASN A 271 -46.72 65.48 65.21
C ASN A 271 -47.20 65.08 66.62
N ALA A 272 -46.59 64.06 67.23
CA ALA A 272 -46.89 63.67 68.61
C ALA A 272 -46.54 64.77 69.64
N LYS A 273 -45.43 65.51 69.43
CA LYS A 273 -45.07 66.68 70.24
C LYS A 273 -46.08 67.82 70.06
N LEU A 274 -46.52 68.08 68.83
CA LEU A 274 -47.54 69.09 68.54
C LEU A 274 -48.91 68.75 69.15
N LEU A 275 -49.32 67.47 69.12
CA LEU A 275 -50.53 67.00 69.80
C LEU A 275 -50.45 67.22 71.32
N ARG A 276 -49.37 66.81 71.98
CA ARG A 276 -49.17 67.08 73.42
C ARG A 276 -49.18 68.56 73.77
N LYS A 277 -48.59 69.42 72.91
CA LYS A 277 -48.61 70.88 73.08
C LYS A 277 -50.04 71.43 72.93
N LYS A 278 -50.81 70.95 71.95
CA LYS A 278 -52.22 71.29 71.77
C LYS A 278 -53.04 70.90 73.01
N ASP A 279 -52.84 69.71 73.55
CA ASP A 279 -53.58 69.23 74.73
C ASP A 279 -53.23 70.03 75.99
N SER A 280 -51.95 70.37 76.18
CA SER A 280 -51.51 71.25 77.28
C SER A 280 -52.10 72.65 77.16
N LEU A 281 -52.16 73.22 75.95
CA LEU A 281 -52.79 74.51 75.69
C LEU A 281 -54.32 74.46 75.92
N ASN A 282 -54.99 73.38 75.53
CA ASN A 282 -56.41 73.18 75.81
C ASN A 282 -56.69 73.10 77.31
N THR A 283 -55.81 72.46 78.08
CA THR A 283 -55.89 72.41 79.55
C THR A 283 -55.72 73.81 80.14
N ALA A 284 -54.67 74.54 79.76
CA ALA A 284 -54.47 75.92 80.22
C ALA A 284 -55.63 76.87 79.86
N ILE A 285 -56.27 76.68 78.70
CA ILE A 285 -57.49 77.42 78.31
C ILE A 285 -58.69 77.04 79.21
N ALA A 286 -58.81 75.78 79.61
CA ALA A 286 -59.86 75.34 80.54
C ALA A 286 -59.63 75.91 81.94
N ASP A 287 -58.40 75.85 82.45
CA ASP A 287 -58.02 76.39 83.75
C ASP A 287 -58.27 77.91 83.80
N ALA A 288 -57.80 78.66 82.80
CA ALA A 288 -58.05 80.10 82.68
C ALA A 288 -59.55 80.45 82.59
N ARG A 289 -60.38 79.60 81.97
CA ARG A 289 -61.85 79.77 81.98
C ARG A 289 -62.44 79.56 83.37
N THR A 290 -61.93 78.59 84.14
CA THR A 290 -62.39 78.40 85.53
C THR A 290 -61.97 79.55 86.45
N GLU A 291 -60.76 80.09 86.27
CA GLU A 291 -60.29 81.27 87.00
C GLU A 291 -61.12 82.52 86.65
N ILE A 292 -61.40 82.77 85.36
CA ILE A 292 -62.29 83.86 84.92
C ILE A 292 -63.69 83.71 85.53
N ASN A 293 -64.23 82.49 85.61
CA ASN A 293 -65.54 82.26 86.24
C ASN A 293 -65.51 82.57 87.75
N ALA A 294 -64.49 82.11 88.47
CA ALA A 294 -64.32 82.41 89.89
C ALA A 294 -64.18 83.93 90.16
N LEU A 295 -63.39 84.64 89.34
CA LEU A 295 -63.26 86.10 89.41
C LEU A 295 -64.57 86.83 89.11
N ASN A 296 -65.42 86.29 88.22
CA ASN A 296 -66.76 86.84 87.98
C ASN A 296 -67.70 86.62 89.18
N GLU A 297 -67.64 85.46 89.85
CA GLU A 297 -68.39 85.18 91.07
C GLU A 297 -67.96 86.14 92.21
N ASP A 298 -66.65 86.30 92.44
CA ASP A 298 -66.10 87.26 93.40
C ASP A 298 -66.52 88.71 93.09
N LEU A 299 -66.51 89.09 91.81
CA LEU A 299 -66.98 90.40 91.35
C LEU A 299 -68.48 90.60 91.64
N ASP A 300 -69.32 89.59 91.46
CA ASP A 300 -70.75 89.68 91.76
C ASP A 300 -71.02 89.72 93.28
N VAL A 301 -70.24 88.99 94.08
CA VAL A 301 -70.25 89.15 95.55
C VAL A 301 -69.82 90.57 95.96
N ALA A 302 -68.81 91.14 95.31
CA ALA A 302 -68.37 92.51 95.56
C ALA A 302 -69.44 93.55 95.16
N LYS A 303 -70.12 93.37 94.01
CA LYS A 303 -71.27 94.20 93.60
C LYS A 303 -72.41 94.12 94.62
N ALA A 304 -72.75 92.93 95.11
CA ALA A 304 -73.79 92.75 96.13
C ALA A 304 -73.43 93.47 97.44
N ARG A 305 -72.18 93.34 97.91
CA ARG A 305 -71.68 94.09 99.07
C ARG A 305 -71.75 95.61 98.85
N TYR A 306 -71.38 96.09 97.67
CA TYR A 306 -71.47 97.52 97.31
C TYR A 306 -72.91 98.02 97.30
N LEU A 307 -73.87 97.25 96.78
CA LEU A 307 -75.29 97.58 96.84
C LEU A 307 -75.78 97.68 98.29
N ASN A 308 -75.45 96.69 99.14
CA ASN A 308 -75.80 96.73 100.57
C ASN A 308 -75.19 97.96 101.27
N PHE A 309 -73.94 98.32 100.98
CA PHE A 309 -73.33 99.55 101.51
C PHE A 309 -74.00 100.82 100.99
N LYS A 310 -74.44 100.84 99.73
CA LYS A 310 -75.18 101.96 99.14
C LYS A 310 -76.56 102.12 99.81
N GLU A 311 -77.25 101.02 100.08
CA GLU A 311 -78.53 101.01 100.80
C GLU A 311 -78.36 101.49 102.25
N ALA A 312 -77.38 100.96 102.99
CA ALA A 312 -77.03 101.42 104.32
C ALA A 312 -76.64 102.91 104.34
N ASN A 313 -75.96 103.41 103.30
CA ASN A 313 -75.63 104.83 103.19
C ASN A 313 -76.86 105.71 102.88
N ILE A 314 -77.83 105.22 102.10
CA ILE A 314 -79.13 105.89 101.90
C ILE A 314 -79.92 105.92 103.23
N GLU A 315 -79.84 104.87 104.03
CA GLU A 315 -80.47 104.81 105.35
C GLU A 315 -79.81 105.78 106.34
N LEU A 316 -78.48 105.85 106.38
CA LEU A 316 -77.72 106.86 107.13
C LEU A 316 -77.99 108.31 106.64
N GLU A 317 -78.26 108.52 105.35
CA GLU A 317 -78.72 109.83 104.85
C GLU A 317 -80.14 110.18 105.30
N LYS A 318 -81.05 109.20 105.38
CA LYS A 318 -82.39 109.38 105.94
C LYS A 318 -82.31 109.70 107.44
N GLU A 319 -81.50 108.96 108.20
CA GLU A 319 -81.26 109.22 109.63
C GLU A 319 -80.66 110.62 109.85
N ASN A 320 -79.66 111.03 109.05
CA ASN A 320 -79.12 112.39 109.07
C ASN A 320 -80.16 113.47 108.70
N LYS A 321 -81.10 113.18 107.80
CA LYS A 321 -82.21 114.10 107.49
C LYS A 321 -83.21 114.21 108.65
N ILE A 322 -83.50 113.11 109.35
CA ILE A 322 -84.34 113.11 110.55
C ILE A 322 -83.66 113.91 111.67
N LEU A 323 -82.36 113.71 111.91
CA LEU A 323 -81.58 114.48 112.88
C LEU A 323 -81.55 115.99 112.53
N LYS A 324 -81.47 116.34 111.24
CA LYS A 324 -81.58 117.75 110.79
C LYS A 324 -83.00 118.32 110.91
N ALA A 325 -84.04 117.51 110.78
CA ALA A 325 -85.43 117.93 111.00
C ALA A 325 -85.74 118.13 112.49
N SER A 326 -85.19 117.27 113.37
CA SER A 326 -85.26 117.40 114.83
C SER A 326 -84.52 118.63 115.39
N SER A 327 -83.75 119.35 114.56
CA SER A 327 -82.93 120.50 114.97
C SER A 327 -83.64 121.86 114.79
N LYS A 328 -84.95 121.88 114.52
CA LYS A 328 -85.72 123.12 114.30
C LYS A 328 -87.06 123.16 115.08
N GLU A 329 -86.96 123.18 116.40
CA GLU A 329 -87.84 124.04 117.21
C GLU A 329 -87.09 124.54 118.45
N PRO A 330 -87.20 125.83 118.83
CA PRO A 330 -86.32 126.44 119.81
C PRO A 330 -86.86 126.33 121.24
N ILE A 331 -86.04 125.84 122.16
CA ILE A 331 -86.35 125.86 123.60
C ILE A 331 -85.63 127.04 124.26
N GLU A 332 -86.35 128.14 124.46
CA GLU A 332 -85.98 129.13 125.47
C GLU A 332 -86.12 128.51 126.86
N LEU A 333 -85.06 128.55 127.68
CA LEU A 333 -85.17 128.29 129.12
C LEU A 333 -84.58 129.45 129.93
N LYS A 334 -85.50 130.26 130.45
CA LYS A 334 -85.18 131.32 131.41
C LYS A 334 -84.81 130.72 132.76
N GLY A 335 -83.53 130.86 133.12
CA GLY A 335 -83.08 131.28 134.45
C GLY A 335 -83.40 130.39 135.66
N LYS A 336 -82.32 129.83 136.23
CA LYS A 336 -82.21 129.23 137.57
C LYS A 336 -83.00 127.93 137.78
N ASP A 337 -82.32 126.80 137.62
CA ASP A 337 -81.90 126.04 138.82
C ASP A 337 -80.75 125.07 138.49
N LYS A 338 -79.98 124.69 139.51
CA LYS A 338 -78.83 123.79 139.36
C LYS A 338 -79.30 122.33 139.26
N LEU A 339 -79.20 121.73 138.08
CA LEU A 339 -79.31 120.28 137.89
C LEU A 339 -77.95 119.56 138.00
N PRO A 340 -77.93 118.24 138.32
CA PRO A 340 -77.01 117.73 139.34
C PRO A 340 -75.74 117.07 138.79
N ALA A 341 -74.83 116.73 139.70
CA ALA A 341 -73.53 116.10 139.38
C ALA A 341 -73.66 114.78 138.59
N ASP A 342 -74.76 114.04 138.74
CA ASP A 342 -74.98 112.78 138.03
C ASP A 342 -75.25 112.98 136.53
N SER A 343 -75.91 114.07 136.12
CA SER A 343 -76.15 114.38 134.70
C SER A 343 -74.87 114.75 133.95
N ILE A 344 -73.88 115.33 134.63
CA ILE A 344 -72.54 115.58 134.06
C ILE A 344 -71.80 114.26 133.86
N LYS A 345 -71.98 113.29 134.76
CA LYS A 345 -71.41 111.95 134.67
C LYS A 345 -72.00 111.19 133.48
N GLU A 346 -73.33 111.26 133.31
CA GLU A 346 -74.02 110.64 132.17
C GLU A 346 -73.64 111.30 130.84
N LEU A 347 -73.54 112.62 130.77
CA LEU A 347 -73.06 113.32 129.56
C LEU A 347 -71.61 112.95 129.21
N LYS A 348 -70.72 112.77 130.21
CA LYS A 348 -69.37 112.26 129.97
C LYS A 348 -69.37 110.82 129.45
N VAL A 349 -70.22 109.94 129.99
CA VAL A 349 -70.36 108.56 129.50
C VAL A 349 -70.89 108.53 128.07
N ARG A 350 -71.93 109.31 127.76
CA ARG A 350 -72.48 109.42 126.40
C ARG A 350 -71.47 110.00 125.41
N LEU A 351 -70.67 111.00 125.81
CA LEU A 351 -69.62 111.58 124.97
C LEU A 351 -68.44 110.60 124.76
N SER A 352 -68.03 109.85 125.79
CA SER A 352 -67.02 108.78 125.65
C SER A 352 -67.52 107.70 124.69
N ALA A 353 -68.73 107.18 124.90
CA ALA A 353 -69.32 106.15 124.03
C ALA A 353 -69.47 106.63 122.57
N ALA A 354 -69.78 107.91 122.35
CA ALA A 354 -69.81 108.51 121.02
C ALA A 354 -68.39 108.58 120.39
N LEU A 355 -67.39 108.99 121.18
CA LEU A 355 -65.99 109.05 120.74
C LEU A 355 -65.43 107.65 120.43
N ASP A 356 -65.73 106.66 121.27
CA ASP A 356 -65.36 105.25 121.08
C ASP A 356 -66.02 104.69 119.82
N LYS A 357 -67.30 105.00 119.56
CA LYS A 357 -68.01 104.60 118.33
C LYS A 357 -67.41 105.26 117.07
N VAL A 358 -66.98 106.52 117.15
CA VAL A 358 -66.26 107.20 116.06
C VAL A 358 -64.88 106.58 115.83
N ASN A 359 -64.13 106.30 116.90
CA ASN A 359 -62.82 105.64 116.82
C ASN A 359 -62.94 104.23 116.22
N GLN A 360 -63.94 103.46 116.62
CA GLN A 360 -64.23 102.14 116.07
C GLN A 360 -64.63 102.22 114.58
N THR A 361 -65.45 103.21 114.20
CA THR A 361 -65.80 103.46 112.79
C THR A 361 -64.59 103.83 111.95
N ASN A 362 -63.68 104.66 112.47
CA ASN A 362 -62.44 105.04 111.81
C ASN A 362 -61.46 103.87 111.70
N ALA A 363 -61.37 103.01 112.73
CA ALA A 363 -60.57 101.78 112.70
C ALA A 363 -61.07 100.82 111.60
N SER A 364 -62.37 100.55 111.53
CA SER A 364 -62.97 99.74 110.45
C SER A 364 -62.74 100.34 109.06
N ARG A 365 -62.77 101.67 108.93
CA ARG A 365 -62.42 102.37 107.67
C ARG A 365 -60.95 102.19 107.29
N LEU A 366 -60.05 102.25 108.26
CA LEU A 366 -58.61 102.07 108.04
C LEU A 366 -58.29 100.62 107.62
N GLU A 367 -58.90 99.63 108.28
CA GLU A 367 -58.75 98.21 107.94
C GLU A 367 -59.28 97.92 106.52
N LEU A 368 -60.39 98.56 106.12
CA LEU A 368 -60.94 98.41 104.78
C LEU A 368 -60.07 99.07 103.71
N LEU A 369 -59.45 100.23 104.00
CA LEU A 369 -58.44 100.85 103.13
C LEU A 369 -57.18 99.99 102.96
N ILE A 370 -56.73 99.31 104.02
CA ILE A 370 -55.60 98.37 103.96
C ILE A 370 -55.95 97.20 103.03
N LYS A 371 -57.11 96.55 103.21
CA LYS A 371 -57.55 95.45 102.35
C LYS A 371 -57.71 95.83 100.89
N VAL A 372 -58.24 97.02 100.60
CA VAL A 372 -58.33 97.54 99.22
C VAL A 372 -56.94 97.75 98.61
N LYS A 373 -55.96 98.20 99.42
CA LYS A 373 -54.58 98.35 98.94
C LYS A 373 -53.91 97.00 98.69
N GLU A 374 -54.05 96.02 99.59
CA GLU A 374 -53.52 94.66 99.40
C GLU A 374 -54.08 94.00 98.13
N GLN A 375 -55.36 94.24 97.82
CA GLN A 375 -55.98 93.79 96.57
C GLN A 375 -55.39 94.49 95.33
N ALA A 376 -55.15 95.81 95.39
CA ALA A 376 -54.50 96.54 94.30
C ALA A 376 -53.06 96.06 94.05
N ASP A 377 -52.26 95.92 95.13
CA ASP A 377 -50.88 95.42 95.05
C ASP A 377 -50.83 93.98 94.48
N THR A 378 -51.85 93.15 94.75
CA THR A 378 -51.97 91.79 94.17
C THR A 378 -52.30 91.81 92.68
N ILE A 379 -53.16 92.73 92.22
CA ILE A 379 -53.52 92.89 90.80
C ILE A 379 -52.31 93.34 89.97
N ASP A 380 -51.52 94.29 90.47
CA ASP A 380 -50.28 94.71 89.80
C ASP A 380 -49.27 93.57 89.69
N LEU A 381 -49.19 92.69 90.69
CA LEU A 381 -48.25 91.56 90.71
C LEU A 381 -48.66 90.43 89.74
N LEU A 382 -49.96 90.22 89.54
CA LEU A 382 -50.50 89.32 88.51
C LEU A 382 -50.29 89.89 87.10
N THR A 383 -50.57 91.18 86.91
CA THR A 383 -50.45 91.87 85.62
C THR A 383 -48.99 91.85 85.12
N ASN A 384 -48.03 92.13 86.00
CA ASN A 384 -46.60 92.07 85.65
C ASN A 384 -46.09 90.64 85.39
N LYS A 385 -46.62 89.61 86.07
CA LYS A 385 -46.28 88.20 85.77
C LYS A 385 -46.83 87.74 84.43
N GLY A 386 -48.02 88.20 84.02
CA GLY A 386 -48.58 87.93 82.70
C GLY A 386 -47.67 88.41 81.56
N SER A 387 -47.02 89.57 81.72
CA SER A 387 -46.08 90.11 80.72
C SER A 387 -44.78 89.31 80.57
N LEU A 388 -44.37 88.55 81.60
CA LEU A 388 -43.11 87.80 81.62
C LEU A 388 -43.23 86.37 81.07
N LEU A 389 -44.45 85.88 80.83
CA LEU A 389 -44.73 84.58 80.20
C LEU A 389 -45.10 84.69 78.71
N ALA A 390 -45.11 85.90 78.17
CA ALA A 390 -45.42 86.22 76.77
C ALA A 390 -44.17 86.63 75.95
N SER A 391 -42.97 86.49 76.52
CA SER A 391 -41.66 86.64 75.86
C SER A 391 -40.88 85.34 75.94
#